data_AF-A0A3D2C0P6-F1
#
_entry.id   AF-A0A3D2C0P6-F1
#
_cell.length_a   1.000
_cell.length_b   1.000
_cell.length_c   1.000
_cell.angle_alpha   90.00
_cell.angle_beta   90.00
_cell.angle_gamma   90.00
#
_symmetry.space_group_name_H-M   'P 1'
#
loop_
_entity.id
_entity.type
_entity.pdbx_description
1 polymer ?
#
loop_
_entity_poly.entity_id
_entity_poly.type
_entity_poly.pdbx_seq_one_letter_code
_entity_poly.pdbx_strand_id
1 'polypeptide(L)'
;DDSIVRGTTSEQIVQMARDAGANKVFFASAAPPVRHPNVYGIDMSSEKEFIAHDKDVGQICQAIGADKLIYQDLDDLIWCVQQGNANITEFDCSCFNGEYVTQDIDKNYLDQIESLRSDSAKQKNNTNESSELICNDVE
;
A
#
# COMPACT_ATOMS: atom_id res chain seq x y z
N ASP A 1 2.58 -8.94 -9.34
CA ASP A 1 1.37 -8.63 -8.57
C ASP A 1 0.74 -7.36 -9.11
N ASP A 2 -0.51 -7.11 -8.77
CA ASP A 2 -1.20 -5.87 -9.14
C ASP A 2 -0.51 -4.65 -8.51
N SER A 3 -0.18 -4.72 -7.22
CA SER A 3 0.49 -3.64 -6.48
C SER A 3 1.30 -4.16 -5.29
N ILE A 4 2.11 -3.27 -4.69
CA ILE A 4 2.79 -3.52 -3.42
C ILE A 4 2.50 -2.36 -2.48
N VAL A 5 1.74 -2.62 -1.40
CA VAL A 5 1.38 -1.61 -0.38
C VAL A 5 2.25 -1.76 0.87
N ARG A 6 1.95 -2.74 1.73
CA ARG A 6 2.72 -3.02 2.96
C ARG A 6 3.94 -3.93 2.73
N GLY A 7 3.95 -4.65 1.61
CA GLY A 7 5.01 -5.59 1.25
C GLY A 7 5.00 -6.94 1.97
N THR A 8 4.27 -7.10 3.08
CA THR A 8 4.19 -8.37 3.83
C THR A 8 3.67 -9.53 2.98
N THR A 9 2.62 -9.31 2.18
CA THR A 9 2.11 -10.31 1.24
C THR A 9 3.15 -10.65 0.16
N SER A 10 3.82 -9.65 -0.38
CA SER A 10 4.86 -9.85 -1.40
C SER A 10 6.05 -10.63 -0.85
N GLU A 11 6.49 -10.34 0.38
CA GLU A 11 7.52 -11.09 1.10
C GLU A 11 7.13 -12.57 1.28
N GLN A 12 5.90 -12.84 1.74
CA GLN A 12 5.38 -14.20 1.87
C GLN A 12 5.34 -14.93 0.52
N ILE A 13 4.91 -14.26 -0.55
CA ILE A 13 4.88 -14.83 -1.91
C ILE A 13 6.30 -15.18 -2.37
N VAL A 14 7.26 -14.29 -2.16
CA VAL A 14 8.66 -14.54 -2.51
C VAL A 14 9.21 -15.73 -1.71
N GLN A 15 8.93 -15.79 -0.41
CA GLN A 15 9.37 -16.89 0.44
C GLN A 15 8.76 -18.22 0.00
N MET A 16 7.45 -18.28 -0.28
CA MET A 16 6.79 -19.48 -0.79
C MET A 16 7.41 -19.96 -2.11
N ALA A 17 7.77 -19.05 -3.01
CA ALA A 17 8.44 -19.42 -4.25
C ALA A 17 9.83 -20.02 -4.00
N ARG A 18 10.59 -19.49 -3.04
CA ARG A 18 11.89 -20.06 -2.64
C ARG A 18 11.75 -21.42 -1.96
N ASP A 19 10.77 -21.57 -1.08
CA ASP A 19 10.49 -22.84 -0.39
C ASP A 19 10.07 -23.93 -1.38
N ALA A 20 9.42 -23.55 -2.49
CA ALA A 20 9.11 -24.43 -3.61
C ALA A 20 10.32 -24.77 -4.50
N GLY A 21 11.51 -24.24 -4.21
CA GLY A 21 12.76 -24.55 -4.90
C GLY A 21 13.19 -23.55 -5.98
N ALA A 22 12.59 -22.36 -6.04
CA ALA A 22 13.01 -21.34 -7.01
C ALA A 22 14.45 -20.85 -6.72
N ASN A 23 15.32 -20.92 -7.73
CA ASN A 23 16.71 -20.43 -7.65
C ASN A 23 16.78 -18.89 -7.54
N LYS A 24 15.98 -18.20 -8.36
CA LYS A 24 15.87 -16.73 -8.40
C LYS A 24 14.40 -16.34 -8.46
N VAL A 25 14.02 -15.33 -7.68
CA VAL A 25 12.65 -14.83 -7.62
C VAL A 25 12.66 -13.36 -8.03
N PHE A 26 12.03 -13.07 -9.16
CA PHE A 26 11.84 -11.71 -9.66
C PHE A 26 10.41 -11.29 -9.41
N PHE A 27 10.22 -10.06 -8.95
CA PHE A 27 8.91 -9.52 -8.64
C PHE A 27 8.63 -8.30 -9.51
N ALA A 28 7.44 -8.24 -10.10
CA ALA A 28 6.98 -7.11 -10.91
C ALA A 28 5.63 -6.63 -10.38
N SER A 29 5.52 -5.34 -10.12
CA SER A 29 4.28 -4.65 -9.74
C SER A 29 3.68 -3.98 -10.97
N ALA A 30 2.41 -4.23 -11.26
CA ALA A 30 1.68 -3.60 -12.36
C ALA A 30 1.32 -2.13 -12.06
N ALA A 31 1.30 -1.74 -10.78
CA ALA A 31 1.19 -0.36 -10.34
C ALA A 31 2.58 0.24 -10.01
N PRO A 32 2.75 1.58 -10.10
CA PRO A 32 3.87 2.29 -9.51
C PRO A 32 3.95 2.12 -7.99
N PRO A 33 5.07 2.50 -7.34
CA PRO A 33 5.17 2.44 -5.89
C PRO A 33 4.10 3.31 -5.21
N VAL A 34 3.31 2.71 -4.32
CA VAL A 34 2.32 3.45 -3.52
C VAL A 34 3.06 4.15 -2.38
N ARG A 35 3.10 5.47 -2.42
CA ARG A 35 3.87 6.32 -1.49
C ARG A 35 3.00 7.20 -0.62
N HIS A 36 1.77 7.47 -1.03
CA HIS A 36 0.88 8.41 -0.36
C HIS A 36 -0.49 7.78 -0.11
N PRO A 37 -1.19 8.17 0.97
CA PRO A 37 -2.50 7.62 1.30
C PRO A 37 -3.57 8.12 0.33
N ASN A 38 -4.50 7.25 -0.04
CA ASN A 38 -5.74 7.69 -0.69
C ASN A 38 -6.71 8.30 0.33
N VAL A 39 -7.34 9.41 -0.05
CA VAL A 39 -8.34 10.14 0.76
C VAL A 39 -9.67 10.33 0.02
N TYR A 40 -9.84 9.67 -1.12
CA TYR A 40 -11.01 9.76 -2.00
C TYR A 40 -11.88 8.50 -1.97
N GLY A 41 -11.76 7.69 -0.92
CA GLY A 41 -12.66 6.56 -0.64
C GLY A 41 -12.06 5.18 -0.85
N ILE A 42 -10.83 5.06 -1.34
CA ILE A 42 -10.10 3.79 -1.33
C ILE A 42 -9.45 3.62 0.05
N ASP A 43 -9.81 2.54 0.75
CA ASP A 43 -9.22 2.25 2.05
C ASP A 43 -7.75 1.83 1.89
N MET A 44 -6.86 2.62 2.48
CA MET A 44 -5.42 2.39 2.48
C MET A 44 -4.89 2.48 3.91
N SER A 45 -3.75 1.84 4.14
CA SER A 45 -3.06 1.88 5.43
C SER A 45 -2.49 3.28 5.73
N SER A 46 -1.90 3.47 6.91
CA SER A 46 -1.13 4.68 7.18
C SER A 46 0.09 4.75 6.27
N GLU A 47 0.56 5.96 5.96
CA GLU A 47 1.72 6.17 5.08
C GLU A 47 2.96 5.43 5.60
N LYS A 48 3.16 5.43 6.92
CA LYS A 48 4.27 4.75 7.60
C LYS A 48 4.23 3.23 7.45
N GLU A 49 3.06 2.65 7.15
CA GLU A 49 2.92 1.21 6.90
C GLU A 49 3.22 0.84 5.44
N PHE A 50 3.38 1.81 4.54
CA PHE A 50 3.76 1.50 3.16
C PHE A 50 5.22 1.12 3.07
N ILE A 51 5.50 0.01 2.37
CA ILE A 51 6.88 -0.45 2.20
C ILE A 51 7.71 0.56 1.40
N ALA A 52 7.07 1.27 0.47
CA ALA A 52 7.72 2.25 -0.38
C ALA A 52 7.93 3.61 0.31
N HIS A 53 7.29 3.88 1.45
CA HIS A 53 7.49 5.14 2.18
C HIS A 53 8.96 5.31 2.56
N ASP A 54 9.56 6.42 2.14
CA ASP A 54 10.98 6.75 2.27
C ASP A 54 11.98 5.67 1.80
N LYS A 55 11.56 4.77 0.91
CA LYS A 55 12.44 3.74 0.33
C LYS A 55 12.57 3.85 -1.19
N ASP A 56 13.79 3.60 -1.67
CA ASP A 56 14.05 3.34 -3.08
C ASP A 56 13.70 1.90 -3.48
N VAL A 57 13.65 1.62 -4.79
CA VAL A 57 13.27 0.30 -5.32
C VAL A 57 14.21 -0.82 -4.85
N GLY A 58 15.50 -0.53 -4.67
CA GLY A 58 16.48 -1.50 -4.19
C GLY A 58 16.23 -1.88 -2.73
N GLN A 59 15.94 -0.90 -1.89
CA GLN A 59 15.57 -1.11 -0.49
C GLN A 59 14.25 -1.90 -0.37
N ILE A 60 13.26 -1.62 -1.21
CA ILE A 60 12.02 -2.40 -1.24
C ILE A 60 12.27 -3.84 -1.70
N CYS A 61 13.09 -4.01 -2.75
CA CYS A 61 13.48 -5.33 -3.27
C CYS A 61 14.11 -6.21 -2.18
N GLN A 62 15.01 -5.62 -1.40
CA GLN A 62 15.65 -6.28 -0.27
C GLN A 62 14.63 -6.63 0.81
N ALA A 63 13.74 -5.68 1.15
CA ALA A 63 12.73 -5.88 2.19
C ALA A 63 11.73 -7.01 1.87
N ILE A 64 11.39 -7.23 0.59
CA ILE A 64 10.53 -8.37 0.19
C ILE A 64 11.32 -9.65 -0.13
N GLY A 65 12.65 -9.62 -0.04
CA GLY A 65 13.51 -10.79 -0.31
C GLY A 65 13.64 -11.19 -1.79
N ALA A 66 13.25 -10.33 -2.73
CA ALA A 66 13.33 -10.61 -4.17
C ALA A 66 14.77 -10.39 -4.71
N ASP A 67 15.12 -11.10 -5.79
CA ASP A 67 16.39 -10.92 -6.49
C ASP A 67 16.38 -9.69 -7.43
N LYS A 68 15.20 -9.31 -7.91
CA LYS A 68 14.95 -8.06 -8.65
C LYS A 68 13.51 -7.66 -8.46
N LEU A 69 13.29 -6.35 -8.34
CA LEU A 69 11.97 -5.74 -8.28
C LEU A 69 11.84 -4.74 -9.45
N ILE A 70 10.70 -4.79 -10.12
CA ILE A 70 10.33 -3.87 -11.20
C ILE A 70 8.97 -3.27 -10.85
N TYR A 71 8.85 -1.96 -10.98
CA TYR A 71 7.58 -1.25 -10.90
C TYR A 71 7.21 -0.73 -12.28
N GLN A 72 5.91 -0.63 -12.53
CA GLN A 72 5.38 0.13 -13.66
C GLN A 72 5.69 1.62 -13.49
N ASP A 73 6.10 2.30 -14.56
CA ASP A 73 6.25 3.75 -14.56
C ASP A 73 4.86 4.42 -14.56
N LEU A 74 4.71 5.52 -13.82
CA LEU A 74 3.42 6.22 -13.70
C LEU A 74 2.92 6.72 -15.05
N ASP A 75 3.80 7.31 -15.85
CA ASP A 75 3.45 7.81 -17.20
C ASP A 75 2.96 6.69 -18.12
N ASP A 76 3.60 5.52 -18.04
CA ASP A 76 3.19 4.34 -18.81
C ASP A 76 1.84 3.79 -18.32
N LEU A 77 1.57 3.82 -17.00
CA LEU A 77 0.26 3.43 -16.46
C LEU A 77 -0.85 4.37 -16.97
N ILE A 78 -0.61 5.68 -16.90
CA ILE A 78 -1.55 6.69 -17.43
C ILE A 78 -1.79 6.44 -18.92
N TRP A 79 -0.72 6.31 -19.70
CA TRP A 79 -0.80 6.05 -21.13
C TRP A 79 -1.58 4.78 -21.46
N CYS A 80 -1.36 3.69 -20.70
CA CYS A 80 -2.04 2.41 -20.87
C CYS A 80 -3.55 2.54 -20.65
N VAL A 81 -3.98 3.20 -19.57
CA VAL A 81 -5.41 3.41 -19.28
C VAL A 81 -6.06 4.33 -20.32
N GLN A 82 -5.36 5.36 -20.79
CA GLN A 82 -5.85 6.26 -21.84
C GLN A 82 -6.14 5.57 -23.17
N GLN A 83 -5.50 4.41 -23.44
CA GLN A 83 -5.85 3.62 -24.63
C GLN A 83 -7.31 3.14 -24.61
N GLY A 84 -7.92 3.01 -23.43
CA GLY A 84 -9.33 2.68 -23.28
C GLY A 84 -10.28 3.86 -23.55
N ASN A 85 -9.84 5.10 -23.33
CA ASN A 85 -10.59 6.31 -23.61
C ASN A 85 -9.68 7.55 -23.70
N ALA A 86 -9.37 7.96 -24.93
CA ALA A 86 -8.49 9.10 -25.18
C ALA A 86 -9.06 10.47 -24.74
N ASN A 87 -10.35 10.55 -24.38
CA ASN A 87 -10.93 11.79 -23.86
C ASN A 87 -10.59 12.06 -22.39
N ILE A 88 -10.05 11.07 -21.67
CA ILE A 88 -9.59 11.25 -20.30
C ILE A 88 -8.18 11.83 -20.33
N THR A 89 -8.05 13.09 -19.94
CA THR A 89 -6.77 13.81 -20.00
C THR A 89 -5.93 13.62 -18.74
N GLU A 90 -6.55 13.37 -17.60
CA GLU A 90 -5.91 13.29 -16.28
C GLU A 90 -6.61 12.24 -15.41
N PHE A 91 -5.87 11.69 -14.44
CA PHE A 91 -6.35 10.74 -13.45
C PHE A 91 -5.97 11.21 -12.05
N ASP A 92 -6.70 10.75 -11.04
CA ASP A 92 -6.19 10.85 -9.67
C ASP A 92 -5.01 9.88 -9.51
N CYS A 93 -3.81 10.46 -9.41
CA CYS A 93 -2.55 9.74 -9.21
C CYS A 93 -1.96 9.99 -7.82
N SER A 94 -2.73 10.60 -6.92
CA SER A 94 -2.30 11.06 -5.60
C SER A 94 -1.53 10.01 -4.81
N CYS A 95 -1.93 8.74 -4.89
CA CYS A 95 -1.28 7.63 -4.17
C CYS A 95 0.17 7.37 -4.62
N PHE A 96 0.53 7.79 -5.84
CA PHE A 96 1.83 7.58 -6.46
C PHE A 96 2.70 8.83 -6.41
N ASN A 97 2.14 10.01 -6.72
CA ASN A 97 2.89 11.26 -6.87
C ASN A 97 2.61 12.31 -5.78
N GLY A 98 1.62 12.08 -4.91
CA GLY A 98 1.24 13.00 -3.83
C GLY A 98 0.47 14.24 -4.31
N GLU A 99 0.05 14.29 -5.58
CA GLU A 99 -0.72 15.39 -6.15
C GLU A 99 -2.22 15.11 -6.00
N TYR A 100 -2.81 15.72 -4.97
CA TYR A 100 -4.23 15.61 -4.68
C TYR A 100 -5.04 16.65 -5.46
N VAL A 101 -5.91 16.19 -6.35
CA VAL A 101 -6.66 17.04 -7.31
C VAL A 101 -7.52 18.11 -6.64
N THR A 102 -7.99 17.88 -5.41
CA THR A 102 -8.84 18.84 -4.66
C THR A 102 -8.07 20.02 -4.08
N GLN A 103 -6.72 19.95 -4.06
CA GLN A 103 -5.82 21.03 -3.61
C GLN A 103 -6.05 21.54 -2.17
N ASP A 104 -6.78 20.77 -1.36
CA ASP A 104 -7.07 21.03 0.05
C ASP A 104 -6.47 19.95 0.97
N ILE A 105 -5.73 19.00 0.39
CA ILE A 105 -5.07 17.91 1.11
C ILE A 105 -3.64 18.35 1.42
N ASP A 106 -3.43 18.76 2.67
CA ASP A 106 -2.12 19.10 3.20
C ASP A 106 -1.64 18.03 4.19
N LYS A 107 -0.38 18.19 4.65
CA LYS A 107 0.19 17.28 5.64
C LYS A 107 -0.63 17.24 6.94
N ASN A 108 -1.18 18.37 7.37
CA ASN A 108 -1.97 18.43 8.60
C ASN A 108 -3.23 17.56 8.50
N TYR A 109 -3.91 17.61 7.35
CA TYR A 109 -5.05 16.76 7.06
C TYR A 109 -4.66 15.28 7.06
N LEU A 110 -3.56 14.91 6.39
CA LEU A 110 -3.07 13.52 6.36
C LEU A 110 -2.70 13.00 7.76
N ASP A 111 -2.03 13.82 8.56
CA ASP A 111 -1.66 13.50 9.95
C ASP A 111 -2.93 13.32 10.82
N GLN A 112 -3.96 14.14 10.61
CA GLN A 112 -5.26 13.99 11.30
C GLN A 112 -5.94 12.67 10.94
N ILE A 113 -5.98 12.30 9.65
CA ILE A 113 -6.55 11.03 9.18
C ILE A 113 -5.78 9.84 9.78
N GLU A 114 -4.45 9.92 9.83
CA GLU A 114 -3.61 8.90 10.46
C GLU A 114 -3.93 8.74 11.96
N SER A 115 -4.07 9.86 12.68
CA SER A 115 -4.44 9.84 14.11
C SER A 115 -5.81 9.21 14.33
N LEU A 116 -6.82 9.61 13.54
CA LEU A 116 -8.18 9.06 13.64
C LEU A 116 -8.21 7.55 13.38
N ARG A 117 -7.42 7.06 12.42
CA ARG A 117 -7.27 5.62 12.16
C ARG A 117 -6.60 4.90 13.32
N SER A 118 -5.54 5.48 13.87
CA SER A 118 -4.82 4.91 15.02
C SER A 118 -5.71 4.80 16.26
N ASP A 119 -6.52 5.81 16.54
CA ASP A 119 -7.46 5.80 17.66
C ASP A 119 -8.60 4.79 17.43
N SER A 120 -9.11 4.70 16.20
CA SER A 120 -10.12 3.71 15.83
C SER A 120 -9.59 2.27 15.97
N ALA A 121 -8.33 2.03 15.62
CA ALA A 121 -7.68 0.73 15.79
C ALA A 121 -7.52 0.35 17.28
N LYS A 122 -7.09 1.31 18.12
CA LYS A 122 -7.01 1.11 19.58
C LYS A 122 -8.38 0.81 20.19
N GLN A 123 -9.43 1.53 19.78
CA GLN A 123 -10.79 1.29 20.26
C GLN A 123 -11.30 -0.10 19.87
N LYS A 124 -11.04 -0.54 18.63
CA LYS A 124 -11.38 -1.90 18.18
C LYS A 124 -10.65 -2.96 19.01
N ASN A 125 -9.36 -2.78 19.28
CA ASN A 125 -8.59 -3.73 20.09
C ASN A 125 -9.11 -3.81 21.53
N ASN A 126 -9.39 -2.67 22.18
CA ASN A 126 -9.97 -2.65 23.52
C ASN A 126 -11.35 -3.34 23.56
N THR A 127 -12.15 -3.18 22.50
CA THR A 127 -13.48 -3.81 22.39
C THR A 127 -13.36 -5.32 22.20
N ASN A 128 -12.39 -5.77 21.39
CA ASN A 128 -12.11 -7.19 21.20
C ASN A 128 -11.57 -7.84 22.48
N GLU A 129 -10.61 -7.21 23.19
CA GLU A 129 -10.13 -7.70 24.49
C GLU A 129 -11.27 -7.78 25.51
N SER A 130 -12.14 -6.77 25.55
CA SER A 130 -13.31 -6.77 26.44
C SER A 130 -14.30 -7.88 26.07
N SER A 131 -14.46 -8.20 24.79
CA SER A 131 -15.35 -9.27 24.32
C SER A 131 -14.77 -10.67 24.59
N GLU A 132 -13.45 -10.85 24.45
CA GLU A 132 -12.75 -12.08 24.80
C GLU A 132 -12.77 -12.35 26.31
N LEU A 133 -12.62 -11.31 27.14
CA LEU A 133 -12.81 -11.39 28.59
C LEU A 133 -14.23 -11.82 28.96
N ILE A 134 -15.26 -11.24 28.32
CA ILE A 134 -16.66 -11.62 28.56
C ILE A 134 -16.95 -13.07 28.15
N CYS A 135 -16.35 -13.56 27.07
CA CYS A 135 -16.53 -14.96 26.63
C CYS A 135 -15.83 -15.98 27.53
N ASN A 136 -14.74 -15.59 28.21
CA ASN A 136 -14.01 -16.48 29.11
C ASN A 136 -14.63 -16.59 30.52
N ASP A 137 -15.57 -15.71 30.87
CA ASP A 137 -16.29 -15.72 32.15
C ASP A 137 -17.62 -16.55 32.11
N VAL A 138 -17.86 -17.32 31.04
CA VAL A 138 -19.10 -18.13 30.84
C VAL A 138 -18.87 -19.65 30.92
N GLU A 139 -17.70 -20.11 31.40
CA GLU A 139 -17.49 -21.52 31.83
C GLU A 139 -17.59 -21.69 33.35
#